data_AF-A0A933N8U7-F1
#
_entry.id   AF-A0A933N8U7-F1
#
_cell.length_a   1.000
_cell.length_b   1.000
_cell.length_c   1.000
_cell.angle_alpha   90.00
_cell.angle_beta   90.00
_cell.angle_gamma   90.00
#
_symmetry.space_group_name_H-M   'P 1'
#
loop_
_entity.id
_entity.type
_entity.pdbx_description
1 polymer ?
#
loop_
_entity_poly.entity_id
_entity_poly.type
_entity_poly.pdbx_seq_one_letter_code
_entity_poly.pdbx_strand_id
1 'polypeptide(L)'
;MRRTDPRRTDQRRPPEGPARPRMAVPKMGYLVRSGREGLLLGELAPERHARQAGSGFVVADGRPKDAEARHLEPVFARQIVLLEGPPIEADTEAIAERLASLVPAQPWTIVVMVPDGGVPRDPRRRIADRIDEEVGAALQARIGSEAAAAFTDELEDAAWVLQVVVVTRSEIAVGLARRSELFHPIAASRRKNRRAARLEDAFALAGVTPDPGEEVVELGGRGSWAIHATTYGAKVLAVGARGAPEVPVEPSNPFEFAATQTWDWVLIDMPRRALEVARLLGKWGRRAWARQVIASLRLPDRDPLATIREAREILEEAGWRGIHIRQLPADADEVTLTAWLDPKLAARGPREPFGARMKAKRELRESLEARRHWLDAKRERKRKSRAKALEE
;
A
#
# COMPACT_ATOMS: atom_id res chain seq x y z
N MET A 1 -7.94 -43.44 -25.01
CA MET A 1 -8.36 -42.20 -25.69
C MET A 1 -8.17 -41.02 -24.75
N ARG A 2 -7.08 -40.26 -24.91
CA ARG A 2 -6.80 -39.03 -24.15
C ARG A 2 -7.40 -37.85 -24.92
N ARG A 3 -8.33 -37.10 -24.31
CA ARG A 3 -8.84 -35.85 -24.86
C ARG A 3 -7.81 -34.74 -24.63
N THR A 4 -7.24 -34.23 -25.71
CA THR A 4 -6.40 -33.02 -25.73
C THR A 4 -7.30 -31.78 -25.72
N ASP A 5 -7.01 -30.86 -24.80
CA ASP A 5 -7.72 -29.58 -24.62
C ASP A 5 -7.15 -28.51 -25.60
N PRO A 6 -7.95 -27.93 -26.52
CA PRO A 6 -7.46 -27.04 -27.58
C PRO A 6 -7.61 -25.55 -27.23
N ARG A 7 -7.20 -25.11 -26.03
CA ARG A 7 -7.29 -23.69 -25.61
C ARG A 7 -6.01 -23.13 -25.01
N ARG A 8 -4.87 -23.40 -25.63
CA ARG A 8 -3.65 -22.62 -25.42
C ARG A 8 -3.60 -21.53 -26.50
N THR A 9 -4.38 -20.47 -26.29
CA THR A 9 -4.27 -19.25 -27.10
C THR A 9 -2.87 -18.68 -26.93
N ASP A 10 -2.22 -18.55 -28.07
CA ASP A 10 -0.92 -17.97 -28.31
C ASP A 10 -0.84 -16.57 -27.69
N GLN A 11 -0.24 -16.45 -26.50
CA GLN A 11 0.13 -15.15 -25.93
C GLN A 11 1.27 -14.59 -26.75
N ARG A 12 0.93 -13.96 -27.88
CA ARG A 12 1.86 -13.18 -28.69
C ARG A 12 2.51 -12.14 -27.77
N ARG A 13 3.83 -12.24 -27.60
CA ARG A 13 4.63 -11.18 -26.97
C ARG A 13 4.28 -9.86 -27.66
N PRO A 14 3.99 -8.79 -26.91
CA PRO A 14 3.78 -7.48 -27.52
C PRO A 14 5.03 -7.09 -28.33
N PRO A 15 4.85 -6.36 -29.45
CA PRO A 15 5.96 -5.95 -30.31
C PRO A 15 7.01 -5.17 -29.50
N GLU A 16 8.28 -5.51 -29.75
CA GLU A 16 9.41 -4.83 -29.12
C GLU A 16 9.39 -3.35 -29.55
N GLY A 17 9.39 -2.44 -28.57
CA GLY A 17 9.47 -1.00 -28.81
C GLY A 17 10.81 -0.60 -29.45
N PRO A 18 11.01 0.70 -29.75
CA PRO A 18 12.24 1.17 -30.38
C PRO A 18 13.47 0.65 -29.63
N ALA A 19 14.37 0.00 -30.36
CA ALA A 19 15.58 -0.59 -29.81
C ALA A 19 16.46 0.51 -29.21
N ARG A 20 16.49 0.63 -27.89
CA ARG A 20 17.38 1.56 -27.19
C ARG A 20 18.83 1.13 -27.45
N PRO A 21 19.71 2.03 -27.92
CA PRO A 21 21.13 1.71 -28.06
C PRO A 21 21.70 1.23 -26.72
N ARG A 22 22.53 0.18 -26.74
CA ARG A 22 23.22 -0.37 -25.56
C ARG A 22 24.30 0.60 -25.08
N MET A 23 23.94 1.75 -24.50
CA MET A 23 24.90 2.72 -24.00
C MET A 23 24.34 3.52 -22.81
N ALA A 24 25.15 3.59 -21.75
CA ALA A 24 24.93 4.23 -20.45
C ALA A 24 23.83 3.59 -19.56
N VAL A 25 24.14 3.48 -18.26
CA VAL A 25 23.14 3.13 -17.24
C VAL A 25 22.06 4.22 -17.26
N PRO A 26 20.77 3.87 -17.43
CA PRO A 26 19.72 4.89 -17.55
C PRO A 26 19.69 5.75 -16.29
N LYS A 27 19.57 7.06 -16.45
CA LYS A 27 19.39 7.97 -15.31
C LYS A 27 17.93 7.92 -14.86
N MET A 28 17.73 7.74 -13.55
CA MET A 28 16.41 7.75 -12.94
C MET A 28 16.25 9.01 -12.10
N GLY A 29 15.11 9.67 -12.23
CA GLY A 29 14.62 10.69 -11.32
C GLY A 29 13.61 10.08 -10.35
N TYR A 30 13.57 10.60 -9.14
CA TYR A 30 12.64 10.17 -8.10
C TYR A 30 12.01 11.41 -7.48
N LEU A 31 10.68 11.48 -7.52
CA LEU A 31 9.93 12.45 -6.74
C LEU A 31 9.87 11.96 -5.29
N VAL A 32 10.16 12.85 -4.36
CA VAL A 32 10.08 12.62 -2.91
C VAL A 32 9.44 13.84 -2.26
N ARG A 33 8.86 13.67 -1.07
CA ARG A 33 8.40 14.80 -0.28
C ARG A 33 9.60 15.73 0.01
N SER A 34 9.48 17.02 -0.28
CA SER A 34 10.54 17.99 0.04
C SER A 34 10.92 17.92 1.52
N GLY A 35 12.22 17.90 1.80
CA GLY A 35 12.79 17.71 3.14
C GLY A 35 12.98 16.24 3.56
N ARG A 36 12.62 15.27 2.70
CA ARG A 36 12.84 13.83 2.92
C ARG A 36 13.85 13.23 1.94
N GLU A 37 14.57 14.05 1.18
CA GLU A 37 15.56 13.63 0.19
C GLU A 37 16.66 12.79 0.83
N GLY A 38 17.11 13.14 2.03
CA GLY A 38 18.12 12.37 2.77
C GLY A 38 17.68 10.94 3.10
N LEU A 39 16.38 10.71 3.33
CA LEU A 39 15.85 9.37 3.56
C LEU A 39 15.88 8.54 2.29
N LEU A 40 15.41 9.10 1.17
CA LEU A 40 15.46 8.43 -0.12
C LEU A 40 16.92 8.19 -0.57
N LEU A 41 17.82 9.14 -0.36
CA LEU A 41 19.25 8.93 -0.61
C LEU A 41 19.79 7.77 0.23
N GLY A 42 19.38 7.64 1.49
CA GLY A 42 19.72 6.50 2.33
C GLY A 42 19.13 5.15 1.86
N GLU A 43 18.02 5.16 1.10
CA GLU A 43 17.48 3.95 0.45
C GLU A 43 18.22 3.59 -0.83
N LEU A 44 18.70 4.58 -1.58
CA LEU A 44 19.32 4.40 -2.90
C LEU A 44 20.86 4.21 -2.82
N ALA A 45 21.51 4.62 -1.73
CA ALA A 45 22.97 4.65 -1.59
C ALA A 45 23.54 3.35 -0.96
N PRO A 46 24.78 2.94 -1.31
CA PRO A 46 25.87 3.76 -1.90
C PRO A 46 26.16 3.55 -3.40
N GLU A 47 25.74 2.45 -4.03
CA GLU A 47 26.27 2.01 -5.32
C GLU A 47 25.77 2.80 -6.56
N ARG A 48 24.83 3.72 -6.37
CA ARG A 48 23.98 4.26 -7.45
C ARG A 48 24.26 5.72 -7.82
N HIS A 49 25.34 6.30 -7.32
CA HIS A 49 25.66 7.73 -7.47
C HIS A 49 24.44 8.65 -7.26
N ALA A 50 23.59 8.29 -6.29
CA ALA A 50 22.36 9.00 -6.03
C ALA A 50 22.70 10.39 -5.44
N ARG A 51 22.07 11.43 -5.98
CA ARG A 51 22.26 12.81 -5.53
C ARG A 51 20.96 13.58 -5.56
N GLN A 52 20.83 14.54 -4.65
CA GLN A 52 19.76 15.52 -4.72
C GLN A 52 19.99 16.43 -5.93
N ALA A 53 18.97 16.57 -6.78
CA ALA A 53 18.99 17.47 -7.94
C ALA A 53 18.13 18.71 -7.73
N GLY A 54 17.16 18.65 -6.82
CA GLY A 54 16.35 19.77 -6.39
C GLY A 54 15.59 19.44 -5.12
N SER A 55 14.85 20.40 -4.56
CA SER A 55 13.97 20.09 -3.43
C SER A 55 12.86 19.14 -3.87
N GLY A 56 12.74 17.99 -3.22
CA GLY A 56 11.82 16.92 -3.53
C GLY A 56 12.20 16.09 -4.76
N PHE A 57 13.42 16.25 -5.29
CA PHE A 57 13.87 15.54 -6.48
C PHE A 57 15.28 14.96 -6.32
N VAL A 58 15.38 13.63 -6.43
CA VAL A 58 16.64 12.88 -6.36
C VAL A 58 16.89 12.20 -7.70
N VAL A 59 18.13 12.19 -8.15
CA VAL A 59 18.54 11.45 -9.36
C VAL A 59 19.54 10.36 -8.98
N ALA A 60 19.46 9.20 -9.65
CA ALA A 60 20.37 8.08 -9.43
C ALA A 60 20.61 7.27 -10.72
N ASP A 61 21.65 6.45 -10.70
CA ASP A 61 22.04 5.59 -11.82
C ASP A 61 21.26 4.27 -11.79
N GLY A 62 20.33 4.13 -12.72
CA GLY A 62 19.50 2.96 -12.89
C GLY A 62 18.46 2.79 -11.79
N ARG A 63 17.58 1.82 -11.98
CA ARG A 63 16.56 1.44 -10.99
C ARG A 63 17.25 0.66 -9.85
N PRO A 64 16.98 0.99 -8.57
CA PRO A 64 17.56 0.26 -7.45
C PRO A 64 17.13 -1.20 -7.51
N LYS A 65 18.02 -2.07 -7.05
CA LYS A 65 17.79 -3.51 -6.97
C LYS A 65 18.23 -4.02 -5.61
N ASP A 66 17.55 -5.05 -5.12
CA ASP A 66 17.94 -5.75 -3.90
C ASP A 66 19.08 -6.75 -4.15
N ALA A 67 19.48 -7.48 -3.11
CA ALA A 67 20.53 -8.49 -3.19
C ALA A 67 20.19 -9.62 -4.17
N GLU A 68 18.90 -9.89 -4.41
CA GLU A 68 18.40 -10.86 -5.37
C GLU A 68 18.18 -10.27 -6.78
N ALA A 69 18.70 -9.06 -7.04
CA ALA A 69 18.57 -8.32 -8.29
C ALA A 69 17.13 -7.98 -8.71
N ARG A 70 16.17 -8.06 -7.79
CA ARG A 70 14.78 -7.60 -7.99
C ARG A 70 14.72 -6.09 -7.85
N HIS A 71 13.83 -5.45 -8.58
CA HIS A 71 13.66 -4.00 -8.46
C HIS A 71 13.15 -3.62 -7.07
N LEU A 72 13.86 -2.72 -6.41
CA LEU A 72 13.41 -2.11 -5.17
C LEU A 72 12.36 -1.04 -5.48
N GLU A 73 11.35 -0.98 -4.61
CA GLU A 73 10.40 0.12 -4.51
C GLU A 73 10.79 0.94 -3.27
N PRO A 74 11.49 2.07 -3.43
CA PRO A 74 11.88 2.88 -2.30
C PRO A 74 10.65 3.42 -1.57
N VAL A 75 10.67 3.39 -0.25
CA VAL A 75 9.57 3.81 0.61
C VAL A 75 9.28 5.30 0.42
N PHE A 76 10.31 6.12 0.29
CA PHE A 76 10.18 7.57 0.21
C PHE A 76 10.05 8.10 -1.23
N ALA A 77 10.28 7.26 -2.24
CA ALA A 77 10.04 7.65 -3.62
C ALA A 77 8.54 7.59 -3.93
N ARG A 78 7.94 8.74 -4.22
CA ARG A 78 6.53 8.90 -4.60
C ARG A 78 6.26 8.68 -6.07
N GLN A 79 7.24 8.95 -6.92
CA GLN A 79 7.18 8.60 -8.34
C GLN A 79 8.59 8.35 -8.86
N ILE A 80 8.68 7.56 -9.91
CA ILE A 80 9.90 7.33 -10.67
C ILE A 80 9.78 8.00 -12.04
N VAL A 81 10.89 8.57 -12.51
CA VAL A 81 11.01 9.23 -13.80
C VAL A 81 12.17 8.61 -14.54
N LEU A 82 11.93 8.02 -15.70
CA LEU A 82 13.02 7.52 -16.54
C LEU A 82 13.54 8.69 -17.39
N LEU A 83 14.67 9.28 -16.99
CA LEU A 83 15.13 10.55 -17.53
C LEU A 83 15.64 10.39 -18.97
N GLU A 84 15.13 11.23 -19.86
CA GLU A 84 15.55 11.30 -21.26
C GLU A 84 16.46 12.53 -21.45
N GLY A 85 17.66 12.43 -20.87
CA GLY A 85 18.71 13.46 -20.92
C GLY A 85 18.77 14.38 -19.69
N PRO A 86 19.61 15.45 -19.75
CA PRO A 86 19.72 16.42 -18.66
C PRO A 86 18.46 17.29 -18.54
N PRO A 87 18.25 17.95 -17.38
CA PRO A 87 17.21 18.97 -17.24
C PRO A 87 17.35 20.08 -18.28
N ILE A 88 16.21 20.58 -18.75
CA ILE A 88 16.09 21.66 -19.75
C ILE A 88 15.43 22.89 -19.12
N GLU A 89 15.42 24.01 -19.84
CA GLU A 89 14.76 25.23 -19.39
C GLU A 89 13.24 25.04 -19.21
N ALA A 90 12.66 25.75 -18.24
CA ALA A 90 11.22 25.79 -17.99
C ALA A 90 10.45 26.65 -19.02
N ASP A 91 10.67 26.34 -20.29
CA ASP A 91 10.09 26.98 -21.46
C ASP A 91 9.23 25.98 -22.26
N THR A 92 8.03 26.41 -22.65
CA THR A 92 7.04 25.54 -23.30
C THR A 92 7.55 24.96 -24.63
N GLU A 93 8.24 25.76 -25.44
CA GLU A 93 8.72 25.34 -26.76
C GLU A 93 9.88 24.34 -26.63
N ALA A 94 10.81 24.60 -25.72
CA ALA A 94 11.92 23.68 -25.43
C ALA A 94 11.42 22.32 -24.89
N ILE A 95 10.39 22.33 -24.04
CA ILE A 95 9.77 21.11 -23.53
C ILE A 95 9.06 20.35 -24.67
N ALA A 96 8.25 21.04 -25.47
CA ALA A 96 7.53 20.42 -26.59
C ALA A 96 8.48 19.83 -27.63
N GLU A 97 9.59 20.51 -27.94
CA GLU A 97 10.64 20.00 -28.83
C GLU A 97 11.27 18.71 -28.28
N ARG A 98 11.62 18.70 -26.98
CA ARG A 98 12.16 17.50 -26.33
C ARG A 98 11.17 16.34 -26.37
N LEU A 99 9.91 16.59 -26.02
CA LEU A 99 8.85 15.59 -25.97
C LEU A 99 8.51 15.02 -27.35
N ALA A 100 8.53 15.84 -28.41
CA ALA A 100 8.20 15.39 -29.76
C ALA A 100 9.09 14.23 -30.23
N SER A 101 10.35 14.21 -29.81
CA SER A 101 11.30 13.11 -30.11
C SER A 101 11.04 11.80 -29.34
N LEU A 102 10.19 11.85 -28.30
CA LEU A 102 9.91 10.73 -27.39
C LEU A 102 8.52 10.12 -27.60
N VAL A 103 7.64 10.80 -28.35
CA VAL A 103 6.25 10.40 -28.49
C VAL A 103 6.17 9.04 -29.22
N PRO A 104 5.56 8.02 -28.59
CA PRO A 104 5.43 6.71 -29.18
C PRO A 104 4.22 6.66 -30.14
N ALA A 105 4.18 5.64 -31.00
CA ALA A 105 3.03 5.35 -31.85
C ALA A 105 1.88 4.63 -31.12
N GLN A 106 2.13 4.11 -29.91
CA GLN A 106 1.10 3.46 -29.07
C GLN A 106 0.37 4.49 -28.19
N PRO A 107 -0.80 4.14 -27.62
CA PRO A 107 -1.53 5.04 -26.73
C PRO A 107 -0.64 5.68 -25.67
N TRP A 108 -0.67 7.00 -25.58
CA TRP A 108 0.20 7.75 -24.68
C TRP A 108 -0.51 8.96 -24.07
N THR A 109 -0.01 9.36 -22.91
CA THR A 109 -0.46 10.58 -22.23
C THR A 109 0.74 11.37 -21.71
N ILE A 110 0.49 12.59 -21.26
CA ILE A 110 1.49 13.45 -20.61
C ILE A 110 1.06 13.73 -19.17
N VAL A 111 2.01 13.68 -18.24
CA VAL A 111 1.78 14.05 -16.85
C VAL A 111 2.80 15.09 -16.44
N VAL A 112 2.31 16.29 -16.09
CA VAL A 112 3.10 17.35 -15.51
C VAL A 112 3.08 17.22 -13.99
N MET A 113 4.25 17.19 -13.37
CA MET A 113 4.42 16.95 -11.94
C MET A 113 5.30 18.00 -11.29
N VAL A 114 5.04 18.25 -10.02
CA VAL A 114 5.89 19.04 -9.13
C VAL A 114 6.27 18.18 -7.94
N PRO A 115 7.54 18.18 -7.50
CA PRO A 115 7.88 17.60 -6.21
C PRO A 115 7.00 18.16 -5.09
N ASP A 116 6.38 17.28 -4.32
CA ASP A 116 5.45 17.75 -3.29
C ASP A 116 6.19 18.42 -2.14
N GLY A 117 5.99 19.74 -2.03
CA GLY A 117 6.50 20.55 -0.94
C GLY A 117 5.42 20.86 0.09
N GLY A 118 5.80 20.85 1.38
CA GLY A 118 4.97 21.35 2.47
C GLY A 118 4.76 22.87 2.45
N VAL A 119 5.32 23.59 1.46
CA VAL A 119 5.21 25.04 1.30
C VAL A 119 3.85 25.38 0.66
N PRO A 120 2.94 26.09 1.37
CA PRO A 120 1.58 26.38 0.89
C PRO A 120 1.48 27.19 -0.43
N ARG A 121 2.61 27.67 -0.97
CA ARG A 121 2.70 28.48 -2.19
C ARG A 121 3.99 28.20 -2.95
N ASP A 122 4.29 26.92 -3.16
CA ASP A 122 5.42 26.55 -4.00
C ASP A 122 5.26 27.13 -5.42
N PRO A 123 6.15 28.05 -5.85
CA PRO A 123 6.03 28.72 -7.15
C PRO A 123 6.11 27.75 -8.33
N ARG A 124 6.70 26.56 -8.14
CA ARG A 124 6.75 25.51 -9.15
C ARG A 124 5.37 25.01 -9.55
N ARG A 125 4.37 25.10 -8.66
CA ARG A 125 2.98 24.73 -8.98
C ARG A 125 2.38 25.61 -10.08
N ARG A 126 2.66 26.92 -10.06
CA ARG A 126 2.21 27.83 -11.12
C ARG A 126 2.90 27.57 -12.45
N ILE A 127 4.19 27.21 -12.40
CA ILE A 127 4.96 26.84 -13.59
C ILE A 127 4.41 25.54 -14.18
N ALA A 128 4.11 24.55 -13.34
CA ALA A 128 3.50 23.31 -13.78
C ALA A 128 2.11 23.53 -14.39
N ASP A 129 1.25 24.31 -13.73
CA ASP A 129 -0.10 24.62 -14.26
C ASP A 129 -0.02 25.28 -15.65
N ARG A 130 0.89 26.26 -15.82
CA ARG A 130 1.14 26.88 -17.13
C ARG A 130 1.64 25.87 -18.16
N ILE A 131 2.63 25.04 -17.80
CA ILE A 131 3.18 24.02 -18.71
C ILE A 131 2.09 23.02 -19.11
N ASP A 132 1.27 22.57 -18.17
CA ASP A 132 0.17 21.63 -18.40
C ASP A 132 -0.85 22.20 -19.40
N GLU A 133 -1.17 23.48 -19.29
CA GLU A 133 -2.08 24.19 -20.21
C GLU A 133 -1.47 24.39 -21.62
N GLU A 134 -0.18 24.70 -21.73
CA GLU A 134 0.43 25.16 -22.99
C GLU A 134 1.15 24.05 -23.77
N VAL A 135 1.78 23.09 -23.10
CA VAL A 135 2.68 22.11 -23.74
C VAL A 135 1.94 21.16 -24.67
N GLY A 136 0.68 20.83 -24.37
CA GLY A 136 -0.13 19.95 -25.20
C GLY A 136 -0.30 20.49 -26.62
N ALA A 137 -0.69 21.76 -26.73
CA ALA A 137 -0.84 22.43 -28.03
C ALA A 137 0.49 22.56 -28.78
N ALA A 138 1.56 22.95 -28.07
CA ALA A 138 2.89 23.09 -28.64
C ALA A 138 3.47 21.74 -29.12
N LEU A 139 3.18 20.64 -28.41
CA LEU A 139 3.57 19.29 -28.79
C LEU A 139 2.76 18.79 -29.99
N GLN A 140 1.46 19.04 -30.01
CA GLN A 140 0.57 18.64 -31.10
C GLN A 140 1.00 19.22 -32.45
N ALA A 141 1.50 20.46 -32.46
CA ALA A 141 2.01 21.12 -33.65
C ALA A 141 3.30 20.49 -34.22
N ARG A 142 3.97 19.62 -33.45
CA ARG A 142 5.30 19.05 -33.78
C ARG A 142 5.27 17.56 -34.11
N ILE A 143 4.21 16.86 -33.72
CA ILE A 143 4.11 15.42 -33.90
C ILE A 143 3.31 15.07 -35.16
N GLY A 144 3.58 13.89 -35.71
CA GLY A 144 2.83 13.37 -36.86
C GLY A 144 1.39 13.01 -36.49
N SER A 145 0.52 12.92 -37.50
CA SER A 145 -0.91 12.61 -37.34
C SER A 145 -1.19 11.27 -36.65
N GLU A 146 -0.34 10.26 -36.86
CA GLU A 146 -0.45 8.96 -36.18
C GLU A 146 -0.18 9.08 -34.67
N ALA A 147 0.91 9.74 -34.28
CA ALA A 147 1.24 10.02 -32.89
C ALA A 147 0.17 10.88 -32.21
N ALA A 148 -0.33 11.89 -32.91
CA ALA A 148 -1.45 12.73 -32.48
C ALA A 148 -2.73 11.91 -32.23
N ALA A 149 -3.06 10.95 -33.09
CA ALA A 149 -4.23 10.10 -32.94
C ALA A 149 -4.10 9.07 -31.80
N ALA A 150 -2.87 8.77 -31.36
CA ALA A 150 -2.60 7.88 -30.24
C ALA A 150 -2.64 8.59 -28.86
N PHE A 151 -2.82 9.90 -28.81
CA PHE A 151 -2.94 10.63 -27.54
C PHE A 151 -4.23 10.23 -26.80
N THR A 152 -4.14 10.10 -25.49
CA THR A 152 -5.29 9.93 -24.59
C THR A 152 -5.15 10.82 -23.34
N ASP A 153 -6.26 11.41 -22.93
CA ASP A 153 -6.36 12.16 -21.67
C ASP A 153 -6.41 11.22 -20.45
N GLU A 154 -6.80 9.96 -20.66
CA GLU A 154 -6.98 8.98 -19.59
C GLU A 154 -5.70 8.19 -19.35
N LEU A 155 -5.10 8.38 -18.17
CA LEU A 155 -3.87 7.70 -17.79
C LEU A 155 -4.00 6.17 -17.79
N GLU A 156 -5.18 5.63 -17.47
CA GLU A 156 -5.40 4.18 -17.45
C GLU A 156 -5.40 3.54 -18.85
N ASP A 157 -5.78 4.31 -19.86
CA ASP A 157 -5.80 3.88 -21.26
C ASP A 157 -4.43 4.03 -21.94
N ALA A 158 -3.51 4.78 -21.32
CA ALA A 158 -2.17 5.01 -21.84
C ALA A 158 -1.26 3.78 -21.65
N ALA A 159 -0.56 3.39 -22.72
CA ALA A 159 0.55 2.43 -22.65
C ALA A 159 1.85 3.12 -22.19
N TRP A 160 2.04 4.37 -22.60
CA TRP A 160 3.21 5.19 -22.31
C TRP A 160 2.84 6.51 -21.65
N VAL A 161 3.72 6.99 -20.79
CA VAL A 161 3.54 8.25 -20.07
C VAL A 161 4.77 9.11 -20.29
N LEU A 162 4.55 10.25 -20.95
CA LEU A 162 5.51 11.34 -21.00
C LEU A 162 5.46 12.07 -19.66
N GLN A 163 6.60 12.21 -19.01
CA GLN A 163 6.72 12.78 -17.67
C GLN A 163 7.44 14.11 -17.76
N VAL A 164 6.80 15.17 -17.28
CA VAL A 164 7.40 16.51 -17.18
C VAL A 164 7.45 16.89 -15.72
N VAL A 165 8.65 17.09 -15.17
CA VAL A 165 8.84 17.41 -13.76
C VAL A 165 9.46 18.78 -13.60
N VAL A 166 8.76 19.67 -12.91
CA VAL A 166 9.28 20.98 -12.53
C VAL A 166 10.25 20.82 -11.35
N VAL A 167 11.54 20.66 -11.63
CA VAL A 167 12.58 20.41 -10.62
C VAL A 167 12.85 21.68 -9.82
N THR A 168 13.13 22.78 -10.53
CA THR A 168 13.36 24.12 -9.97
C THR A 168 12.44 25.13 -10.65
N ARG A 169 12.65 26.44 -10.42
CA ARG A 169 11.85 27.47 -11.10
C ARG A 169 12.21 27.65 -12.58
N SER A 170 13.38 27.14 -12.98
CA SER A 170 13.94 27.33 -14.32
C SER A 170 14.31 26.01 -14.99
N GLU A 171 14.23 24.88 -14.28
CA GLU A 171 14.66 23.59 -14.80
C GLU A 171 13.54 22.54 -14.76
N ILE A 172 13.42 21.81 -15.87
CA ILE A 172 12.47 20.74 -16.10
C ILE A 172 13.22 19.45 -16.39
N ALA A 173 12.83 18.38 -15.71
CA ALA A 173 13.24 17.04 -16.09
C ALA A 173 12.15 16.40 -16.96
N VAL A 174 12.57 15.77 -18.06
CA VAL A 174 11.68 15.06 -18.97
C VAL A 174 12.00 13.57 -18.92
N GLY A 175 10.96 12.74 -18.97
CA GLY A 175 11.11 11.30 -19.04
C GLY A 175 10.03 10.61 -19.85
N LEU A 176 10.29 9.35 -20.19
CA LEU A 176 9.34 8.47 -20.87
C LEU A 176 9.36 7.11 -20.18
N ALA A 177 8.21 6.65 -19.71
CA ALA A 177 8.07 5.35 -19.07
C ALA A 177 6.82 4.64 -19.58
N ARG A 178 6.82 3.31 -19.51
CA ARG A 178 5.57 2.56 -19.63
C ARG A 178 4.72 2.81 -18.39
N ARG A 179 3.40 2.84 -18.54
CA ARG A 179 2.50 2.99 -17.38
C ARG A 179 2.78 1.95 -16.29
N SER A 180 3.04 0.71 -16.69
CA SER A 180 3.38 -0.40 -15.79
C SER A 180 4.70 -0.25 -15.02
N GLU A 181 5.57 0.68 -15.43
CA GLU A 181 6.86 0.94 -14.77
C GLU A 181 6.76 2.02 -13.70
N LEU A 182 5.70 2.83 -13.75
CA LEU A 182 5.45 3.91 -12.81
C LEU A 182 5.00 3.38 -11.45
N PHE A 183 5.21 4.20 -10.44
CA PHE A 183 4.71 3.88 -9.11
C PHE A 183 3.28 4.38 -8.93
N HIS A 184 2.44 3.54 -8.31
CA HIS A 184 1.10 3.92 -7.88
C HIS A 184 1.09 4.57 -6.48
N PRO A 185 0.16 5.50 -6.22
CA PRO A 185 -0.67 6.19 -7.20
C PRO A 185 0.16 7.16 -8.06
N ILE A 186 -0.12 7.19 -9.37
CA ILE A 186 0.49 8.14 -10.32
C ILE A 186 -0.36 9.42 -10.25
N ALA A 187 0.25 10.51 -9.83
CA ALA A 187 -0.38 11.81 -9.58
C ALA A 187 -1.25 11.87 -8.30
N ALA A 188 -0.81 12.71 -7.37
CA ALA A 188 -1.64 13.18 -6.27
C ALA A 188 -2.72 14.10 -6.85
N SER A 189 -3.85 13.53 -7.26
CA SER A 189 -5.00 14.34 -7.64
C SER A 189 -5.36 15.29 -6.49
N ARG A 190 -5.74 16.52 -6.84
CA ARG A 190 -6.11 17.62 -5.94
C ARG A 190 -7.40 17.28 -5.15
N ARG A 191 -7.40 16.25 -4.30
CA ARG A 191 -8.59 15.76 -3.57
C ARG A 191 -8.84 16.57 -2.30
N LYS A 192 -10.11 16.95 -2.07
CA LYS A 192 -10.55 17.81 -0.95
C LYS A 192 -10.58 17.08 0.41
N ASN A 193 -10.73 15.76 0.45
CA ASN A 193 -10.73 14.97 1.69
C ASN A 193 -9.45 14.13 1.82
N ARG A 194 -8.47 14.63 2.59
CA ARG A 194 -7.13 14.03 2.68
C ARG A 194 -7.11 12.62 3.29
N ARG A 195 -8.04 12.28 4.20
CA ARG A 195 -8.06 10.96 4.87
C ARG A 195 -8.71 9.88 4.03
N ALA A 196 -9.80 10.21 3.34
CA ALA A 196 -10.40 9.31 2.34
C ALA A 196 -9.41 9.11 1.17
N ALA A 197 -8.81 10.19 0.69
CA ALA A 197 -7.78 10.13 -0.35
C ALA A 197 -6.60 9.23 0.06
N ARG A 198 -6.19 9.27 1.33
CA ARG A 198 -5.13 8.38 1.83
C ARG A 198 -5.50 6.90 1.74
N LEU A 199 -6.73 6.54 2.07
CA LEU A 199 -7.19 5.14 1.98
C LEU A 199 -7.36 4.71 0.51
N GLU A 200 -7.85 5.59 -0.35
CA GLU A 200 -7.92 5.32 -1.80
C GLU A 200 -6.53 5.11 -2.41
N ASP A 201 -5.56 5.96 -2.05
CA ASP A 201 -4.15 5.80 -2.46
C ASP A 201 -3.56 4.48 -1.92
N ALA A 202 -3.97 4.07 -0.72
CA ALA A 202 -3.56 2.81 -0.13
C ALA A 202 -4.19 1.59 -0.83
N PHE A 203 -5.46 1.66 -1.24
CA PHE A 203 -6.08 0.62 -2.07
C PHE A 203 -5.41 0.52 -3.44
N ALA A 204 -5.09 1.66 -4.07
CA ALA A 204 -4.32 1.67 -5.31
C ALA A 204 -2.93 1.03 -5.14
N LEU A 205 -2.26 1.29 -4.00
CA LEU A 205 -0.99 0.63 -3.66
C LEU A 205 -1.16 -0.88 -3.42
N ALA A 206 -2.27 -1.31 -2.81
CA ALA A 206 -2.59 -2.73 -2.62
C ALA A 206 -2.99 -3.43 -3.94
N GLY A 207 -3.44 -2.65 -4.94
CA GLY A 207 -3.99 -3.14 -6.20
C GLY A 207 -5.39 -3.77 -6.08
N VAL A 208 -6.01 -3.69 -4.91
CA VAL A 208 -7.31 -4.28 -4.60
C VAL A 208 -8.07 -3.42 -3.58
N THR A 209 -9.40 -3.43 -3.68
CA THR A 209 -10.34 -2.79 -2.76
C THR A 209 -11.23 -3.83 -2.10
N PRO A 210 -11.97 -3.51 -1.03
CA PRO A 210 -12.98 -4.40 -0.50
C PRO A 210 -14.06 -4.69 -1.54
N ASP A 211 -14.46 -5.95 -1.66
CA ASP A 211 -15.63 -6.35 -2.45
C ASP A 211 -16.93 -6.12 -1.65
N PRO A 212 -18.09 -5.93 -2.33
CA PRO A 212 -19.37 -5.81 -1.64
C PRO A 212 -19.65 -7.02 -0.74
N GLY A 213 -19.90 -6.74 0.54
CA GLY A 213 -20.18 -7.75 1.57
C GLY A 213 -18.97 -8.28 2.33
N GLU A 214 -17.73 -7.96 1.92
CA GLU A 214 -16.52 -8.29 2.68
C GLU A 214 -16.51 -7.61 4.05
N GLU A 215 -15.85 -8.24 5.02
CA GLU A 215 -15.77 -7.76 6.39
C GLU A 215 -14.49 -6.96 6.64
N VAL A 216 -14.64 -5.72 7.11
CA VAL A 216 -13.57 -4.78 7.37
C VAL A 216 -13.58 -4.35 8.84
N VAL A 217 -12.43 -4.43 9.49
CA VAL A 217 -12.27 -3.93 10.87
C VAL A 217 -11.25 -2.80 10.93
N GLU A 218 -11.64 -1.63 11.47
CA GLU A 218 -10.73 -0.51 11.74
C GLU A 218 -10.29 -0.54 13.22
N LEU A 219 -8.98 -0.44 13.48
CA LEU A 219 -8.41 -0.45 14.83
C LEU A 219 -7.91 0.93 15.26
N GLY A 220 -8.46 1.45 16.36
CA GLY A 220 -7.92 2.58 17.12
C GLY A 220 -7.98 3.97 16.46
N GLY A 221 -8.61 4.06 15.28
CA GLY A 221 -8.77 5.29 14.52
C GLY A 221 -10.00 6.10 14.92
N ARG A 222 -10.52 6.89 13.98
CA ARG A 222 -11.75 7.69 14.17
C ARG A 222 -12.98 7.05 13.53
N GLY A 223 -12.84 5.88 12.92
CA GLY A 223 -13.89 5.27 12.10
C GLY A 223 -13.96 5.86 10.69
N SER A 224 -13.09 6.81 10.32
CA SER A 224 -13.14 7.46 9.00
C SER A 224 -12.76 6.52 7.86
N TRP A 225 -11.90 5.53 8.12
CA TRP A 225 -11.52 4.54 7.12
C TRP A 225 -12.60 3.46 6.99
N ALA A 226 -13.19 3.02 8.10
CA ALA A 226 -14.36 2.15 8.13
C ALA A 226 -15.56 2.78 7.40
N ILE A 227 -15.87 4.07 7.66
CA ILE A 227 -16.94 4.78 6.95
C ILE A 227 -16.66 4.78 5.44
N HIS A 228 -15.44 5.09 5.02
CA HIS A 228 -15.09 5.07 3.61
C HIS A 228 -15.16 3.66 3.00
N ALA A 229 -14.79 2.62 3.74
CA ALA A 229 -14.95 1.24 3.27
C ALA A 229 -16.42 0.87 2.98
N THR A 230 -17.40 1.51 3.64
CA THR A 230 -18.82 1.28 3.32
C THR A 230 -19.21 1.74 1.92
N THR A 231 -18.46 2.67 1.30
CA THR A 231 -18.72 3.09 -0.09
C THR A 231 -18.45 1.97 -1.12
N TYR A 232 -17.73 0.93 -0.71
CA TYR A 232 -17.49 -0.29 -1.50
C TYR A 232 -18.47 -1.42 -1.15
N GLY A 233 -19.48 -1.16 -0.32
CA GLY A 233 -20.45 -2.16 0.13
C GLY A 233 -19.92 -3.10 1.22
N ALA A 234 -18.79 -2.79 1.86
CA ALA A 234 -18.22 -3.60 2.92
C ALA A 234 -19.03 -3.53 4.23
N LYS A 235 -18.97 -4.60 5.02
CA LYS A 235 -19.48 -4.66 6.40
C LYS A 235 -18.37 -4.25 7.35
N VAL A 236 -18.63 -3.23 8.16
CA VAL A 236 -17.55 -2.58 8.91
C VAL A 236 -17.75 -2.63 10.42
N LEU A 237 -16.65 -2.78 11.15
CA LEU A 237 -16.59 -2.63 12.60
C LEU A 237 -15.43 -1.73 12.99
N ALA A 238 -15.67 -0.73 13.82
CA ALA A 238 -14.63 0.14 14.34
C ALA A 238 -14.31 -0.25 15.80
N VAL A 239 -13.09 -0.68 16.07
CA VAL A 239 -12.64 -1.14 17.39
C VAL A 239 -11.85 -0.04 18.08
N GLY A 240 -12.30 0.36 19.27
CA GLY A 240 -11.64 1.41 20.05
C GLY A 240 -11.63 2.77 19.35
N ALA A 241 -12.58 2.98 18.44
CA ALA A 241 -12.70 4.22 17.68
C ALA A 241 -12.99 5.40 18.61
N ARG A 242 -12.31 6.51 18.37
CA ARG A 242 -12.52 7.76 19.12
C ARG A 242 -13.48 8.67 18.37
N GLY A 243 -14.56 9.09 19.03
CA GLY A 243 -15.60 9.96 18.47
C GLY A 243 -16.95 9.26 18.42
N ALA A 244 -17.87 9.78 17.61
CA ALA A 244 -19.17 9.18 17.32
C ALA A 244 -19.20 8.80 15.83
N PRO A 245 -18.48 7.74 15.42
CA PRO A 245 -18.48 7.31 14.02
C PRO A 245 -19.87 6.78 13.63
N GLU A 246 -20.27 6.97 12.39
CA GLU A 246 -21.55 6.50 11.83
C GLU A 246 -21.53 5.00 11.49
N VAL A 247 -20.69 4.22 12.16
CA VAL A 247 -20.50 2.78 11.94
C VAL A 247 -20.51 2.04 13.28
N PRO A 248 -20.82 0.72 13.32
CA PRO A 248 -20.77 -0.06 14.55
C PRO A 248 -19.43 0.07 15.26
N VAL A 249 -19.47 0.28 16.58
CA VAL A 249 -18.28 0.44 17.42
C VAL A 249 -18.20 -0.65 18.47
N GLU A 250 -17.03 -1.29 18.55
CA GLU A 250 -16.64 -2.14 19.68
C GLU A 250 -15.75 -1.32 20.62
N PRO A 251 -16.20 -0.96 21.83
CA PRO A 251 -15.48 -0.06 22.74
C PRO A 251 -14.36 -0.78 23.51
N SER A 252 -13.45 -1.45 22.82
CA SER A 252 -12.33 -2.17 23.40
C SER A 252 -10.97 -1.56 23.04
N ASN A 253 -9.93 -1.89 23.81
CA ASN A 253 -8.57 -1.49 23.48
C ASN A 253 -8.12 -2.26 22.21
N PRO A 254 -7.76 -1.57 21.10
CA PRO A 254 -7.40 -2.24 19.85
C PRO A 254 -6.19 -3.19 19.97
N PHE A 255 -5.29 -2.94 20.92
CA PHE A 255 -4.13 -3.80 21.17
C PHE A 255 -4.51 -5.09 21.90
N GLU A 256 -5.56 -5.06 22.70
CA GLU A 256 -6.06 -6.21 23.47
C GLU A 256 -7.19 -6.95 22.74
N PHE A 257 -7.87 -6.28 21.81
CA PHE A 257 -8.95 -6.85 21.01
C PHE A 257 -8.55 -8.21 20.44
N ALA A 258 -9.48 -9.16 20.57
CA ALA A 258 -9.33 -10.52 20.13
C ALA A 258 -10.43 -10.89 19.15
N ALA A 259 -10.08 -10.93 17.86
CA ALA A 259 -11.02 -11.28 16.82
C ALA A 259 -11.49 -12.74 17.00
N THR A 260 -12.80 -12.93 16.94
CA THR A 260 -13.46 -14.24 16.97
C THR A 260 -13.56 -14.88 15.59
N GLN A 261 -13.35 -14.08 14.53
CA GLN A 261 -13.37 -14.50 13.14
C GLN A 261 -12.18 -13.92 12.36
N THR A 262 -11.93 -14.47 11.18
CA THR A 262 -10.94 -13.93 10.24
C THR A 262 -11.64 -12.89 9.38
N TRP A 263 -11.21 -11.64 9.52
CA TRP A 263 -11.71 -10.53 8.73
C TRP A 263 -11.09 -10.55 7.34
N ASP A 264 -11.77 -10.02 6.34
CA ASP A 264 -11.18 -9.86 5.02
C ASP A 264 -10.13 -8.74 5.05
N TRP A 265 -10.42 -7.67 5.80
CA TRP A 265 -9.54 -6.51 5.93
C TRP A 265 -9.35 -6.06 7.37
N VAL A 266 -8.11 -5.71 7.72
CA VAL A 266 -7.81 -4.88 8.90
C VAL A 266 -7.21 -3.54 8.49
N LEU A 267 -7.81 -2.47 8.99
CA LEU A 267 -7.45 -1.09 8.73
C LEU A 267 -6.90 -0.46 10.02
N ILE A 268 -5.76 0.24 9.94
CA ILE A 268 -5.14 0.89 11.10
C ILE A 268 -4.70 2.32 10.78
N ASP A 269 -5.45 3.32 11.28
CA ASP A 269 -5.09 4.75 11.19
C ASP A 269 -5.07 5.38 12.59
N MET A 270 -4.10 4.97 13.40
CA MET A 270 -3.92 5.48 14.76
C MET A 270 -2.54 6.11 14.95
N PRO A 271 -2.42 7.19 15.75
CA PRO A 271 -1.16 7.87 16.02
C PRO A 271 -0.31 7.03 17.00
N ARG A 272 0.29 5.96 16.49
CA ARG A 272 1.13 5.01 17.22
C ARG A 272 2.46 4.81 16.50
N ARG A 273 3.50 4.45 17.25
CA ARG A 273 4.84 4.22 16.71
C ARG A 273 4.82 3.03 15.74
N ALA A 274 5.60 3.11 14.67
CA ALA A 274 5.66 2.07 13.63
C ALA A 274 5.82 0.65 14.22
N LEU A 275 6.75 0.43 15.16
CA LEU A 275 7.00 -0.89 15.74
C LEU A 275 5.86 -1.39 16.64
N GLU A 276 5.08 -0.50 17.27
CA GLU A 276 3.90 -0.91 18.04
C GLU A 276 2.81 -1.44 17.09
N VAL A 277 2.58 -0.74 15.97
CA VAL A 277 1.64 -1.18 14.94
C VAL A 277 2.13 -2.46 14.27
N ALA A 278 3.42 -2.57 13.94
CA ALA A 278 4.00 -3.77 13.36
C ALA A 278 3.84 -4.99 14.28
N ARG A 279 4.04 -4.84 15.59
CA ARG A 279 3.81 -5.91 16.58
C ARG A 279 2.34 -6.30 16.70
N LEU A 280 1.44 -5.32 16.64
CA LEU A 280 0.00 -5.58 16.58
C LEU A 280 -0.34 -6.39 15.32
N LEU A 281 0.11 -5.96 14.15
CA LEU A 281 -0.08 -6.69 12.90
C LEU A 281 0.59 -8.06 12.91
N GLY A 282 1.72 -8.21 13.61
CA GLY A 282 2.36 -9.49 13.84
C GLY A 282 1.47 -10.44 14.65
N LYS A 283 0.78 -9.94 15.68
CA LYS A 283 -0.24 -10.69 16.44
C LYS A 283 -1.40 -11.10 15.52
N TRP A 284 -1.90 -10.19 14.69
CA TRP A 284 -3.01 -10.45 13.76
C TRP A 284 -2.67 -11.50 12.70
N GLY A 285 -1.50 -11.39 12.07
CA GLY A 285 -1.03 -12.34 11.04
C GLY A 285 -0.83 -13.74 11.61
N ARG A 286 -0.10 -13.88 12.73
CA ARG A 286 0.13 -15.20 13.38
C ARG A 286 -1.15 -15.90 13.84
N ARG A 287 -2.20 -15.15 14.12
CA ARG A 287 -3.51 -15.67 14.54
C ARG A 287 -4.51 -15.76 13.39
N ALA A 288 -4.12 -15.40 12.17
CA ALA A 288 -4.97 -15.36 10.98
C ALA A 288 -6.27 -14.59 11.22
N TRP A 289 -6.18 -13.42 11.86
CA TRP A 289 -7.36 -12.58 12.15
C TRP A 289 -7.76 -11.66 11.01
N ALA A 290 -6.91 -11.48 10.01
CA ALA A 290 -7.24 -10.74 8.79
C ALA A 290 -6.55 -11.35 7.56
N ARG A 291 -7.14 -11.21 6.38
CA ARG A 291 -6.55 -11.62 5.10
C ARG A 291 -5.72 -10.50 4.47
N GLN A 292 -6.17 -9.26 4.59
CA GLN A 292 -5.52 -8.09 4.03
C GLN A 292 -5.32 -7.03 5.10
N VAL A 293 -4.27 -6.22 4.97
CA VAL A 293 -3.99 -5.11 5.88
C VAL A 293 -3.67 -3.83 5.12
N ILE A 294 -4.21 -2.73 5.63
CA ILE A 294 -3.72 -1.37 5.37
C ILE A 294 -3.46 -0.69 6.71
N ALA A 295 -2.27 -0.12 6.89
CA ALA A 295 -1.91 0.54 8.13
C ALA A 295 -1.04 1.79 7.92
N SER A 296 -1.29 2.83 8.71
CA SER A 296 -0.34 3.92 8.90
C SER A 296 0.72 3.55 9.93
N LEU A 297 1.98 3.79 9.60
CA LEU A 297 3.12 3.64 10.49
C LEU A 297 3.76 5.01 10.73
N ARG A 298 3.67 5.51 11.97
CA ARG A 298 4.35 6.77 12.33
C ARG A 298 5.84 6.54 12.53
N LEU A 299 6.64 7.29 11.77
CA LEU A 299 8.08 7.16 11.80
C LEU A 299 8.69 7.91 13.00
N PRO A 300 9.77 7.39 13.60
CA PRO A 300 10.54 8.14 14.57
C PRO A 300 11.38 9.23 13.88
N ASP A 301 11.74 10.26 14.65
CA ASP A 301 12.64 11.31 14.15
C ASP A 301 14.06 10.78 13.92
N ARG A 302 14.47 9.78 14.71
CA ARG A 302 15.80 9.14 14.62
C ARG A 302 15.68 7.77 13.96
N ASP A 303 16.49 7.57 12.93
CA ASP A 303 16.64 6.31 12.19
C ASP A 303 15.33 5.68 11.68
N PRO A 304 14.54 6.41 10.86
CA PRO A 304 13.31 5.89 10.29
C PRO A 304 13.54 4.70 9.34
N LEU A 305 14.69 4.63 8.67
CA LEU A 305 15.01 3.55 7.74
C LEU A 305 15.21 2.22 8.47
N ALA A 306 15.98 2.19 9.56
CA ALA A 306 16.11 0.96 10.36
C ALA A 306 14.76 0.54 10.95
N THR A 307 13.95 1.49 11.39
CA THR A 307 12.61 1.21 11.92
C THR A 307 11.69 0.56 10.88
N ILE A 308 11.74 1.01 9.63
CA ILE A 308 10.96 0.40 8.54
C ILE A 308 11.45 -1.02 8.24
N ARG A 309 12.77 -1.26 8.26
CA ARG A 309 13.34 -2.61 8.06
C ARG A 309 12.88 -3.57 9.16
N GLU A 310 12.98 -3.18 10.42
CA GLU A 310 12.50 -3.99 11.55
C GLU A 310 10.98 -4.24 11.47
N ALA A 311 10.19 -3.22 11.09
CA ALA A 311 8.75 -3.40 10.90
C ALA A 311 8.43 -4.43 9.80
N ARG A 312 9.18 -4.41 8.69
CA ARG A 312 9.04 -5.39 7.60
C ARG A 312 9.36 -6.80 8.08
N GLU A 313 10.47 -6.99 8.78
CA GLU A 313 10.88 -8.30 9.34
C GLU A 313 9.79 -8.89 10.25
N ILE A 314 9.25 -8.09 11.17
CA ILE A 314 8.15 -8.52 12.06
C ILE A 314 6.93 -9.01 11.27
N LEU A 315 6.61 -8.34 10.17
CA LEU A 315 5.47 -8.68 9.33
C LEU A 315 5.72 -9.96 8.51
N GLU A 316 6.90 -10.09 7.92
CA GLU A 316 7.31 -11.27 7.14
C GLU A 316 7.30 -12.55 8.00
N GLU A 317 7.85 -12.46 9.21
CA GLU A 317 7.84 -13.53 10.21
C GLU A 317 6.42 -13.89 10.67
N ALA A 318 5.52 -12.91 10.71
CA ALA A 318 4.11 -13.12 11.04
C ALA A 318 3.29 -13.72 9.89
N GLY A 319 3.91 -13.94 8.73
CA GLY A 319 3.30 -14.57 7.57
C GLY A 319 2.61 -13.59 6.61
N TRP A 320 2.81 -12.29 6.78
CA TRP A 320 2.41 -11.31 5.78
C TRP A 320 3.31 -11.43 4.54
N ARG A 321 2.72 -11.16 3.38
CA ARG A 321 3.30 -11.27 2.04
C ARG A 321 2.85 -10.06 1.21
N GLY A 322 3.56 -9.81 0.11
CA GLY A 322 3.31 -8.62 -0.72
C GLY A 322 3.39 -7.34 0.10
N ILE A 323 4.40 -7.22 0.97
CA ILE A 323 4.52 -6.09 1.89
C ILE A 323 5.03 -4.87 1.11
N HIS A 324 4.14 -3.91 0.87
CA HIS A 324 4.48 -2.60 0.35
C HIS A 324 4.46 -1.59 1.49
N ILE A 325 5.51 -0.78 1.61
CA ILE A 325 5.59 0.34 2.56
C ILE A 325 5.97 1.56 1.75
N ARG A 326 5.15 2.60 1.79
CA ARG A 326 5.31 3.79 0.94
C ARG A 326 4.86 5.05 1.65
N GLN A 327 5.59 6.15 1.47
CA GLN A 327 5.13 7.46 1.88
C GLN A 327 4.16 8.03 0.84
N LEU A 328 2.85 7.86 1.07
CA LEU A 328 1.81 8.33 0.17
C LEU A 328 1.77 9.88 0.11
N PRO A 329 1.13 10.48 -0.91
CA PRO A 329 0.99 11.93 -1.01
C PRO A 329 0.40 12.59 0.25
N ALA A 330 -0.62 11.96 0.83
CA ALA A 330 -1.28 12.44 2.05
C ALA A 330 -0.42 12.29 3.32
N ASP A 331 0.62 11.44 3.29
CA ASP A 331 1.46 11.14 4.45
C ASP A 331 2.43 12.29 4.76
N ALA A 332 2.57 12.63 6.05
CA ALA A 332 3.49 13.66 6.53
C ALA A 332 4.76 13.10 7.19
N ASP A 333 4.63 12.60 8.41
CA ASP A 333 5.66 11.96 9.24
C ASP A 333 5.41 10.45 9.39
N GLU A 334 4.65 9.91 8.45
CA GLU A 334 4.20 8.52 8.43
C GLU A 334 4.45 7.90 7.06
N VAL A 335 4.29 6.58 7.01
CA VAL A 335 4.25 5.78 5.79
C VAL A 335 3.05 4.85 5.86
N THR A 336 2.55 4.47 4.70
CA THR A 336 1.44 3.55 4.58
C THR A 336 1.95 2.17 4.19
N LEU A 337 1.47 1.17 4.92
CA LEU A 337 1.74 -0.25 4.74
C LEU A 337 0.52 -0.89 4.06
N THR A 338 0.77 -1.75 3.07
CA THR A 338 -0.20 -2.75 2.58
C THR A 338 0.44 -4.13 2.58
N ALA A 339 -0.34 -5.17 2.87
CA ALA A 339 0.10 -6.56 2.76
C ALA A 339 -1.10 -7.53 2.73
N TRP A 340 -0.85 -8.78 2.34
CA TRP A 340 -1.82 -9.87 2.44
C TRP A 340 -1.22 -11.05 3.22
N LEU A 341 -2.07 -11.80 3.91
CA LEU A 341 -1.66 -12.95 4.72
C LEU A 341 -1.48 -14.18 3.83
N ASP A 342 -0.40 -14.93 4.04
CA ASP A 342 -0.18 -16.22 3.37
C ASP A 342 -1.47 -17.08 3.37
N PRO A 343 -1.99 -17.51 2.20
CA PRO A 343 -3.23 -18.29 2.09
C PRO A 343 -3.25 -19.53 2.97
N LYS A 344 -2.10 -20.16 3.23
CA LYS A 344 -2.01 -21.33 4.11
C LYS A 344 -2.24 -20.97 5.57
N LEU A 345 -1.90 -19.74 5.98
CA LEU A 345 -2.21 -19.23 7.30
C LEU A 345 -3.66 -18.75 7.36
N ALA A 346 -4.13 -18.01 6.35
CA ALA A 346 -5.51 -17.53 6.28
C ALA A 346 -6.53 -18.68 6.34
N ALA A 347 -6.26 -19.80 5.66
CA ALA A 347 -7.12 -20.98 5.67
C ALA A 347 -7.23 -21.69 7.04
N ARG A 348 -6.34 -21.41 7.99
CA ARG A 348 -6.39 -22.01 9.34
C ARG A 348 -7.49 -21.38 10.21
N GLY A 349 -7.97 -20.19 9.84
CA GLY A 349 -8.91 -19.43 10.63
C GLY A 349 -8.32 -18.91 11.96
N PRO A 350 -9.15 -18.25 12.79
CA PRO A 350 -8.73 -17.69 14.05
C PRO A 350 -8.27 -18.79 14.98
N ARG A 351 -7.04 -18.70 15.48
CA ARG A 351 -6.63 -19.56 16.58
C ARG A 351 -7.28 -19.07 17.87
N GLU A 352 -7.96 -19.97 18.57
CA GLU A 352 -8.42 -19.69 19.93
C GLU A 352 -7.22 -19.22 20.78
N PRO A 353 -7.38 -18.16 21.60
CA PRO A 353 -6.37 -17.79 22.56
C PRO A 353 -6.01 -19.01 23.42
N PHE A 354 -4.72 -19.32 23.55
CA PHE A 354 -4.27 -20.46 24.36
C PHE A 354 -4.89 -20.46 25.77
N GLY A 355 -5.06 -19.27 26.35
CA GLY A 355 -5.74 -19.07 27.63
C GLY A 355 -7.25 -19.41 27.61
N ALA A 356 -7.96 -19.12 26.52
CA ALA A 356 -9.38 -19.49 26.37
C ALA A 356 -9.54 -21.01 26.31
N ARG A 357 -8.67 -21.69 25.55
CA ARG A 357 -8.65 -23.16 25.49
C ARG A 357 -8.32 -23.79 26.85
N MET A 358 -7.37 -23.21 27.59
CA MET A 358 -7.04 -23.67 28.94
C MET A 358 -8.15 -23.40 29.95
N LYS A 359 -8.79 -22.24 29.89
CA LYS A 359 -9.96 -21.89 30.72
C LYS A 359 -11.13 -22.83 30.45
N ALA A 360 -11.49 -23.02 29.18
CA ALA A 360 -12.56 -23.95 28.78
C ALA A 360 -12.25 -25.39 29.22
N LYS A 361 -10.98 -25.82 29.12
CA LYS A 361 -10.56 -27.14 29.61
C LYS A 361 -10.66 -27.25 31.14
N ARG A 362 -10.36 -26.17 31.87
CA ARG A 362 -10.51 -26.12 33.33
C ARG A 362 -11.98 -26.18 33.74
N GLU A 363 -12.82 -25.34 33.13
CA GLU A 363 -14.27 -25.31 33.37
C GLU A 363 -14.94 -26.65 33.02
N LEU A 364 -14.53 -27.29 31.92
CA LEU A 364 -14.99 -28.62 31.55
C LEU A 364 -14.58 -29.67 32.61
N ARG A 365 -13.35 -29.59 33.13
CA ARG A 365 -12.88 -30.50 34.17
C ARG A 365 -13.66 -30.31 35.48
N GLU A 366 -13.86 -29.06 35.91
CA GLU A 366 -14.66 -28.71 37.09
C GLU A 366 -16.10 -29.21 36.93
N SER A 367 -16.70 -29.06 35.74
CA SER A 367 -18.05 -29.58 35.42
C SER A 367 -18.13 -31.12 35.48
N LEU A 368 -17.12 -31.82 34.96
CA LEU A 368 -17.05 -33.28 35.00
C LEU A 368 -16.86 -33.81 36.43
N GLU A 369 -16.02 -33.15 37.23
CA GLU A 369 -15.82 -33.48 38.65
C GLU A 369 -17.11 -33.27 39.45
N ALA A 370 -17.81 -32.13 39.26
CA ALA A 370 -19.12 -31.88 39.88
C ALA A 370 -20.17 -32.94 39.49
N ARG A 371 -20.22 -33.33 38.20
CA ARG A 371 -21.12 -34.40 37.72
C ARG A 371 -20.79 -35.75 38.35
N ARG A 372 -19.51 -36.07 38.55
CA ARG A 372 -19.08 -37.30 39.23
C ARG A 372 -19.53 -37.32 40.68
N HIS A 373 -19.30 -36.24 41.43
CA HIS A 373 -19.77 -36.11 42.82
C HIS A 373 -21.29 -36.26 42.93
N TRP A 374 -22.05 -35.67 42.02
CA TRP A 374 -23.50 -35.83 41.99
C TRP A 374 -23.94 -37.27 41.75
N LEU A 375 -23.29 -37.98 40.81
CA LEU A 375 -23.58 -39.40 40.54
C LEU A 375 -23.26 -40.30 41.74
N ASP A 376 -22.15 -40.04 42.41
CA ASP A 376 -21.74 -40.80 43.60
C ASP A 376 -22.71 -40.57 44.77
N ALA A 377 -23.11 -39.32 45.03
CA ALA A 377 -24.13 -38.99 46.01
C ALA A 377 -25.48 -39.66 45.69
N LYS A 378 -25.87 -39.69 44.41
CA LYS A 378 -27.10 -40.37 43.96
C LYS A 378 -27.04 -41.88 44.18
N ARG A 379 -25.89 -42.51 43.91
CA ARG A 379 -25.67 -43.95 44.16
C ARG A 379 -25.74 -44.26 45.66
N GLU A 380 -25.15 -43.40 46.50
CA GLU A 380 -25.17 -43.58 47.94
C GLU A 380 -26.58 -43.46 48.52
N ARG A 381 -27.37 -42.47 48.08
CA ARG A 381 -28.80 -42.34 48.43
C ARG A 381 -29.59 -43.60 48.05
N LYS A 382 -29.36 -44.13 46.85
CA LYS A 382 -30.02 -45.37 46.38
C LYS A 382 -29.60 -46.58 47.23
N ARG A 383 -28.33 -46.67 47.63
CA ARG A 383 -27.82 -47.73 48.51
C ARG A 383 -28.42 -47.65 49.92
N LYS A 384 -28.49 -46.45 50.50
CA LYS A 384 -29.14 -46.20 51.81
C LYS A 384 -30.62 -46.53 51.78
N SER A 385 -31.34 -46.13 50.72
CA SER A 385 -32.76 -46.48 50.52
C SER A 385 -32.97 -48.00 50.39
N ARG A 386 -32.12 -48.71 49.67
CA ARG A 386 -32.18 -50.18 49.58
C ARG A 386 -31.87 -50.89 50.89
N ALA A 387 -30.89 -50.40 51.65
CA ALA A 387 -30.56 -50.95 52.96
C ALA A 387 -31.74 -50.79 53.93
N LYS A 388 -32.34 -49.59 53.98
CA LYS A 388 -33.53 -49.33 54.79
C LYS A 388 -34.70 -50.24 54.43
N ALA A 389 -34.95 -50.46 53.13
CA ALA A 389 -36.01 -51.36 52.66
C ALA A 389 -35.74 -52.86 52.90
N LEU A 390 -34.53 -53.24 53.32
CA LEU A 390 -34.20 -54.61 53.75
C LEU A 390 -34.32 -54.78 55.27
N GLU A 391 -34.31 -53.69 56.03
CA GLU A 391 -34.50 -53.68 57.49
C GLU A 391 -35.99 -53.62 57.88
N GLU A 392 -36.83 -53.10 56.99
CA GLU A 392 -38.31 -53.17 57.04
C GLU A 392 -38.81 -54.50 56.45
#